data_AF-A0A7S2VZ12-F1
#
_entry.id   AF-A0A7S2VZ12-F1
#
_cell.length_a   1.000
_cell.length_b   1.000
_cell.length_c   1.000
_cell.angle_alpha   90.00
_cell.angle_beta   90.00
_cell.angle_gamma   90.00
#
_symmetry.space_group_name_H-M   'P 1'
#
loop_
_entity.id
_entity.type
_entity.pdbx_description
1 polymer ?
#
loop_
_entity_poly.entity_id
_entity_poly.type
_entity_poly.pdbx_seq_one_letter_code
_entity_poly.pdbx_strand_id
1 'polypeptide(L)'
;ADVLSQLAQKKQLGHGAVLMCGSTEAKEQKEDFFDDIFSYSFSCHTYEMFAVESIFKAIMFEETFHLIHQNGWAVSYPDTFGLDSYTSSVVCRETARHQCTSPGYVHPENICPNGSMLAPGSPQASPLQGTCNDPDCDCVEFYRQAATAYMNWVGDLDFWYADHMPRNKADFVMMVSSELLSVMENPVYNQPQAPLSGVYTYTGMTGTNLVAPTLSPVKEDEPSSSPTLSSVKEDEPPSVEPFPSPKKKSKAPKSPNGKKEKK
;
A
#
# COMPACT_ATOMS: atom_id res chain seq x y z
N ALA A 1 -12.84 -6.98 -14.20
CA ALA A 1 -13.78 -7.09 -13.05
C ALA A 1 -13.98 -5.69 -12.47
N ASP A 2 -15.02 -5.46 -11.67
CA ASP A 2 -15.24 -4.16 -11.01
C ASP A 2 -14.39 -4.04 -9.73
N VAL A 3 -13.68 -2.93 -9.56
CA VAL A 3 -12.76 -2.68 -8.43
C VAL A 3 -13.52 -2.65 -7.11
N LEU A 4 -14.67 -1.95 -7.08
CA LEU A 4 -15.52 -1.88 -5.88
C LEU A 4 -16.00 -3.26 -5.46
N SER A 5 -16.28 -4.10 -6.45
CA SER A 5 -16.66 -5.48 -6.23
C SER A 5 -15.58 -6.35 -5.59
N GLN A 6 -14.29 -5.99 -5.68
CA GLN A 6 -13.22 -6.69 -4.96
C GLN A 6 -13.06 -6.17 -3.53
N LEU A 7 -13.18 -4.86 -3.34
CA LEU A 7 -12.91 -4.22 -2.05
C LEU A 7 -14.08 -4.34 -1.06
N ALA A 8 -15.32 -4.39 -1.54
CA ALA A 8 -16.50 -4.43 -0.68
C ALA A 8 -16.71 -5.79 -0.01
N GLN A 9 -17.06 -5.83 1.28
CA GLN A 9 -17.29 -7.08 2.04
C GLN A 9 -18.51 -7.88 1.59
N LYS A 10 -19.50 -7.24 0.94
CA LYS A 10 -20.70 -7.88 0.34
C LYS A 10 -21.49 -8.84 1.26
N LYS A 11 -21.42 -8.67 2.58
CA LYS A 11 -22.01 -9.58 3.58
C LYS A 11 -21.54 -11.03 3.44
N GLN A 12 -20.34 -11.22 2.91
CA GLN A 12 -19.72 -12.53 2.73
C GLN A 12 -18.43 -12.58 3.56
N LEU A 13 -18.31 -13.60 4.43
CA LEU A 13 -17.08 -13.83 5.18
C LEU A 13 -15.93 -14.17 4.23
N GLY A 14 -14.74 -13.67 4.56
CA GLY A 14 -13.55 -13.83 3.74
C GLY A 14 -13.64 -13.12 2.39
N HIS A 15 -14.45 -12.05 2.28
CA HIS A 15 -14.57 -11.21 1.09
C HIS A 15 -14.30 -9.74 1.45
N GLY A 16 -13.69 -8.99 0.53
CA GLY A 16 -13.40 -7.55 0.70
C GLY A 16 -12.06 -7.28 1.36
N ALA A 17 -11.74 -6.00 1.47
CA ALA A 17 -10.55 -5.52 2.17
C ALA A 17 -10.93 -4.50 3.24
N VAL A 18 -10.18 -4.47 4.34
CA VAL A 18 -10.29 -3.46 5.40
C VAL A 18 -8.92 -2.90 5.73
N LEU A 19 -8.89 -1.59 5.96
CA LEU A 19 -7.72 -0.86 6.41
C LEU A 19 -8.04 -0.26 7.78
N MET A 20 -7.20 -0.52 8.77
CA MET A 20 -7.39 -0.05 10.15
C MET A 20 -6.37 1.03 10.49
N CYS A 21 -6.84 2.28 10.61
CA CYS A 21 -6.02 3.40 11.09
C CYS A 21 -6.41 3.80 12.52
N GLY A 22 -5.46 4.28 13.31
CA GLY A 22 -5.67 4.64 14.70
C GLY A 22 -4.51 5.40 15.32
N SER A 23 -4.84 6.22 16.31
CA SER A 23 -3.86 7.06 17.02
C SER A 23 -2.90 6.31 17.94
N THR A 24 -3.01 4.99 18.05
CA THR A 24 -2.23 4.12 18.95
C THR A 24 -2.15 2.74 18.32
N GLU A 25 -1.03 2.04 18.49
CA GLU A 25 -0.84 0.68 17.98
C GLU A 25 -1.99 -0.26 18.38
N ALA A 26 -2.41 -0.24 19.65
CA ALA A 26 -3.52 -1.05 20.16
C ALA A 26 -4.88 -0.79 19.49
N LYS A 27 -5.07 0.35 18.80
CA LYS A 27 -6.27 0.61 18.00
C LYS A 27 -6.16 -0.03 16.63
N GLU A 28 -4.97 -0.05 16.04
CA GLU A 28 -4.73 -0.63 14.71
C GLU A 28 -4.62 -2.15 14.76
N GLN A 29 -4.01 -2.73 15.82
CA GLN A 29 -3.97 -4.18 16.08
C GLN A 29 -5.36 -4.84 16.21
N LYS A 30 -6.43 -4.05 16.32
CA LYS A 30 -7.80 -4.58 16.21
C LYS A 30 -8.11 -5.13 14.82
N GLU A 31 -7.24 -4.89 13.84
CA GLU A 31 -7.27 -5.57 12.55
C GLU A 31 -7.33 -7.10 12.66
N ASP A 32 -6.68 -7.68 13.66
CA ASP A 32 -6.61 -9.15 13.86
C ASP A 32 -8.02 -9.75 14.01
N PHE A 33 -8.98 -8.97 14.53
CA PHE A 33 -10.38 -9.38 14.62
C PHE A 33 -11.03 -9.59 13.24
N PHE A 34 -10.52 -8.92 12.22
CA PHE A 34 -11.09 -8.88 10.87
C PHE A 34 -10.48 -9.91 9.92
N ASP A 35 -9.42 -10.62 10.31
CA ASP A 35 -8.73 -11.64 9.50
C ASP A 35 -9.65 -12.76 8.98
N ASP A 36 -10.70 -13.10 9.74
CA ASP A 36 -11.69 -14.11 9.35
C ASP A 36 -12.96 -13.51 8.70
N ILE A 37 -13.07 -12.17 8.68
CA ILE A 37 -14.23 -11.44 8.14
C ILE A 37 -13.95 -10.96 6.72
N PHE A 38 -12.76 -10.44 6.47
CA PHE A 38 -12.32 -9.89 5.19
C PHE A 38 -11.32 -10.82 4.51
N SER A 39 -11.14 -10.69 3.20
CA SER A 39 -10.05 -11.40 2.50
C SER A 39 -8.68 -10.81 2.86
N TYR A 40 -8.66 -9.52 3.20
CA TYR A 40 -7.46 -8.77 3.52
C TYR A 40 -7.76 -7.72 4.60
N SER A 41 -6.93 -7.70 5.63
CA SER A 41 -6.91 -6.74 6.73
C SER A 41 -5.47 -6.30 6.91
N PHE A 42 -5.25 -5.00 7.07
CA PHE A 42 -3.94 -4.48 7.47
C PHE A 42 -4.05 -3.09 8.11
N SER A 43 -2.96 -2.72 8.76
CA SER A 43 -2.79 -1.61 9.68
C SER A 43 -2.20 -0.45 8.91
N CYS A 44 -2.67 0.77 9.17
CA CYS A 44 -2.13 1.94 8.49
C CYS A 44 -0.76 2.36 9.03
N HIS A 45 -0.33 1.88 10.20
CA HIS A 45 0.84 2.40 10.90
C HIS A 45 0.73 3.89 11.26
N THR A 46 -0.47 4.47 11.30
CA THR A 46 -0.63 5.92 11.58
C THR A 46 -0.25 6.27 13.02
N TYR A 47 -0.28 5.29 13.94
CA TYR A 47 0.13 5.49 15.32
C TYR A 47 1.60 5.88 15.46
N GLU A 48 2.46 5.53 14.50
CA GLU A 48 3.90 5.78 14.56
C GLU A 48 4.20 7.29 14.46
N MET A 49 3.36 8.03 13.73
CA MET A 49 3.55 9.47 13.46
C MET A 49 2.27 10.29 13.68
N PHE A 50 1.33 9.81 14.50
CA PHE A 50 0.00 10.42 14.69
C PHE A 50 0.05 11.88 15.16
N ALA A 51 1.12 12.28 15.85
CA ALA A 51 1.29 13.64 16.36
C ALA A 51 1.60 14.67 15.26
N VAL A 52 1.99 14.24 14.05
CA VAL A 52 2.36 15.12 12.94
C VAL A 52 1.34 14.98 11.81
N GLU A 53 0.48 16.00 11.64
CA GLU A 53 -0.70 15.92 10.78
C GLU A 53 -0.39 15.61 9.31
N SER A 54 0.63 16.26 8.75
CA SER A 54 1.07 16.03 7.37
C SER A 54 1.56 14.60 7.15
N ILE A 55 2.27 14.03 8.13
CA ILE A 55 2.84 12.69 8.05
C ILE A 55 1.76 11.62 8.20
N PHE A 56 0.90 11.68 9.22
CA PHE A 56 -0.13 10.63 9.35
C PHE A 56 -1.11 10.66 8.17
N LYS A 57 -1.41 11.84 7.59
CA LYS A 57 -2.23 11.93 6.37
C LYS A 57 -1.52 11.33 5.16
N ALA A 58 -0.21 11.53 5.02
CA ALA A 58 0.59 10.88 3.98
C ALA A 58 0.55 9.35 4.12
N ILE A 59 0.72 8.84 5.34
CA ILE A 59 0.58 7.42 5.68
C ILE A 59 -0.83 6.90 5.32
N MET A 60 -1.89 7.58 5.77
CA MET A 60 -3.26 7.18 5.45
C MET A 60 -3.51 7.11 3.94
N PHE A 61 -2.98 8.07 3.18
CA PHE A 61 -3.09 8.08 1.73
C PHE A 61 -2.38 6.89 1.11
N GLU A 62 -1.13 6.66 1.49
CA GLU A 62 -0.32 5.58 0.94
C GLU A 62 -0.94 4.22 1.24
N GLU A 63 -1.32 3.95 2.49
CA GLU A 63 -1.89 2.66 2.86
C GLU A 63 -3.27 2.44 2.22
N THR A 64 -4.07 3.52 2.05
CA THR A 64 -5.29 3.44 1.24
C THR A 64 -4.98 3.12 -0.23
N PHE A 65 -3.89 3.68 -0.77
CA PHE A 65 -3.43 3.39 -2.11
C PHE A 65 -2.99 1.93 -2.25
N HIS A 66 -2.23 1.38 -1.29
CA HIS A 66 -1.89 -0.04 -1.26
C HIS A 66 -3.13 -0.92 -1.26
N LEU A 67 -4.14 -0.61 -0.42
CA LEU A 67 -5.41 -1.35 -0.39
C LEU A 67 -6.08 -1.34 -1.77
N ILE A 68 -6.25 -0.17 -2.38
CA ILE A 68 -6.96 -0.02 -3.66
C ILE A 68 -6.17 -0.64 -4.81
N HIS A 69 -4.86 -0.45 -4.87
CA HIS A 69 -4.03 -1.01 -5.92
C HIS A 69 -3.97 -2.52 -5.82
N GLN A 70 -3.48 -3.05 -4.69
CA GLN A 70 -3.16 -4.47 -4.55
C GLN A 70 -4.43 -5.33 -4.53
N ASN A 71 -5.47 -4.90 -3.82
CA ASN A 71 -6.70 -5.69 -3.65
C ASN A 71 -7.83 -5.27 -4.61
N GLY A 72 -7.68 -4.14 -5.31
CA GLY A 72 -8.66 -3.63 -6.25
C GLY A 72 -8.17 -3.73 -7.69
N TRP A 73 -7.29 -2.80 -8.09
CA TRP A 73 -6.83 -2.68 -9.47
C TRP A 73 -6.04 -3.89 -9.97
N ALA A 74 -5.06 -4.37 -9.21
CA ALA A 74 -4.22 -5.51 -9.59
C ALA A 74 -5.05 -6.80 -9.77
N VAL A 75 -6.06 -7.00 -8.91
CA VAL A 75 -6.99 -8.14 -9.04
C VAL A 75 -7.93 -7.98 -10.24
N SER A 76 -8.41 -6.76 -10.48
CA SER A 76 -9.43 -6.51 -11.52
C SER A 76 -8.86 -6.39 -12.93
N TYR A 77 -7.60 -5.97 -13.04
CA TYR A 77 -6.89 -5.60 -14.25
C TYR A 77 -5.40 -6.05 -14.17
N PRO A 78 -5.12 -7.35 -14.08
CA PRO A 78 -3.77 -7.87 -13.82
C PRO A 78 -2.75 -7.49 -14.90
N ASP A 79 -3.14 -7.43 -16.17
CA ASP A 79 -2.25 -7.03 -17.26
C ASP A 79 -1.83 -5.55 -17.18
N THR A 80 -2.55 -4.73 -16.41
CA THR A 80 -2.28 -3.30 -16.23
C THR A 80 -1.58 -3.02 -14.91
N PHE A 81 -2.13 -3.52 -13.79
CA PHE A 81 -1.69 -3.19 -12.42
C PHE A 81 -1.14 -4.39 -11.64
N GLY A 82 -1.10 -5.58 -12.24
CA GLY A 82 -0.63 -6.81 -11.60
C GLY A 82 0.79 -6.68 -11.05
N LEU A 83 1.08 -7.50 -10.04
CA LEU A 83 2.28 -7.37 -9.21
C LEU A 83 3.08 -8.67 -9.13
N ASP A 84 2.82 -9.62 -10.02
CA ASP A 84 3.43 -10.95 -9.99
C ASP A 84 4.88 -10.96 -10.50
N SER A 85 5.24 -10.04 -11.40
CA SER A 85 6.58 -9.90 -11.95
C SER A 85 6.82 -8.51 -12.52
N TYR A 86 8.09 -8.13 -12.67
CA TYR A 86 8.53 -6.92 -13.36
C TYR A 86 8.16 -6.87 -14.86
N THR A 87 7.53 -7.91 -15.40
CA THR A 87 7.20 -8.03 -16.84
C THR A 87 5.72 -8.22 -17.12
N SER A 88 4.92 -8.60 -16.11
CA SER A 88 3.53 -9.05 -16.32
C SER A 88 2.54 -7.90 -16.54
N SER A 89 2.78 -6.73 -15.94
CA SER A 89 1.84 -5.60 -16.00
C SER A 89 2.47 -4.32 -16.56
N VAL A 90 1.65 -3.40 -17.05
CA VAL A 90 2.11 -2.07 -17.51
C VAL A 90 2.86 -1.36 -16.39
N VAL A 91 2.31 -1.36 -15.16
CA VAL A 91 2.94 -0.72 -14.01
C VAL A 91 4.31 -1.32 -13.73
N CYS A 92 4.42 -2.65 -13.61
CA CYS A 92 5.68 -3.29 -13.24
C CYS A 92 6.75 -3.20 -14.34
N ARG A 93 6.35 -3.23 -15.62
CA ARG A 93 7.28 -2.98 -16.73
C ARG A 93 7.82 -1.55 -16.69
N GLU A 94 6.96 -0.59 -16.35
CA GLU A 94 7.38 0.80 -16.21
C GLU A 94 8.32 0.98 -15.01
N THR A 95 8.04 0.34 -13.86
CA THR A 95 8.96 0.32 -12.72
C THR A 95 10.34 -0.21 -13.14
N ALA A 96 10.38 -1.35 -13.85
CA ALA A 96 11.62 -1.95 -14.34
C ALA A 96 12.40 -1.02 -15.28
N ARG A 97 11.71 -0.19 -16.08
CA ARG A 97 12.31 0.77 -17.01
C ARG A 97 13.03 1.93 -16.30
N HIS A 98 12.71 2.17 -15.04
CA HIS A 98 13.23 3.30 -14.26
C HIS A 98 14.25 2.90 -13.19
N GLN A 99 14.46 1.60 -12.98
CA GLN A 99 15.38 1.07 -11.96
C GLN A 99 16.76 1.70 -12.08
N CYS A 100 17.13 2.47 -11.06
CA CYS A 100 18.43 3.13 -10.95
C CYS A 100 18.75 4.06 -12.13
N THR A 101 17.76 4.83 -12.62
CA THR A 101 17.96 5.87 -13.64
C THR A 101 17.65 7.28 -13.10
N SER A 102 18.19 8.33 -13.73
CA SER A 102 17.93 9.74 -13.34
C SER A 102 17.56 10.62 -14.54
N PRO A 103 16.32 11.16 -14.62
CA PRO A 103 15.19 10.86 -13.74
C PRO A 103 14.80 9.38 -13.81
N GLY A 104 14.22 8.86 -12.72
CA GLY A 104 13.85 7.46 -12.60
C GLY A 104 13.46 7.10 -11.18
N TYR A 105 13.68 5.86 -10.79
CA TYR A 105 13.18 5.36 -9.53
C TYR A 105 14.07 4.24 -8.97
N VAL A 106 14.15 4.20 -7.65
CA VAL A 106 14.67 3.09 -6.86
C VAL A 106 13.96 3.15 -5.52
N HIS A 107 13.42 2.02 -5.05
CA HIS A 107 12.88 1.97 -3.69
C HIS A 107 14.00 2.30 -2.70
N PRO A 108 13.77 3.08 -1.62
CA PRO A 108 14.80 3.41 -0.65
C PRO A 108 15.49 2.19 -0.01
N GLU A 109 14.78 1.06 0.06
CA GLU A 109 15.31 -0.21 0.58
C GLU A 109 16.08 -1.05 -0.46
N ASN A 110 16.05 -0.63 -1.73
CA ASN A 110 16.74 -1.29 -2.82
C ASN A 110 18.07 -0.57 -3.13
N ILE A 111 19.04 -1.34 -3.60
CA ILE A 111 20.42 -0.91 -3.80
C ILE A 111 20.73 -0.93 -5.28
N CYS A 112 21.12 0.22 -5.82
CA CYS A 112 21.66 0.32 -7.16
C CYS A 112 23.06 -0.29 -7.23
N PRO A 113 23.34 -1.21 -8.19
CA PRO A 113 24.68 -1.72 -8.42
C PRO A 113 25.68 -0.57 -8.62
N ASN A 114 26.81 -0.64 -7.90
CA ASN A 114 27.85 0.39 -7.87
C ASN A 114 27.40 1.77 -7.34
N GLY A 115 26.26 1.84 -6.64
CA GLY A 115 25.74 3.05 -6.01
C GLY A 115 25.47 4.22 -6.97
N SER A 116 25.38 3.95 -8.27
CA SER A 116 25.35 4.99 -9.29
C SER A 116 24.09 4.88 -10.13
N MET A 117 23.41 6.02 -10.28
CA MET A 117 22.29 6.16 -11.20
C MET A 117 22.80 6.18 -12.64
N LEU A 118 22.07 5.50 -13.52
CA LEU A 118 22.29 5.45 -14.95
C LEU A 118 21.49 6.53 -15.67
N ALA A 119 21.83 6.78 -16.93
CA ALA A 119 21.04 7.65 -17.79
C ALA A 119 19.65 7.03 -18.08
N PRO A 120 18.62 7.85 -18.32
CA PRO A 120 17.30 7.37 -18.73
C PRO A 120 17.41 6.45 -19.95
N GLY A 121 16.64 5.36 -19.96
CA GLY A 121 16.68 4.35 -21.03
C GLY A 121 17.78 3.31 -20.89
N SER A 122 18.64 3.40 -19.86
CA SER A 122 19.59 2.35 -19.49
C SER A 122 19.32 1.85 -18.07
N PRO A 123 18.17 1.22 -17.77
CA PRO A 123 17.87 0.77 -16.43
C PRO A 123 18.77 -0.39 -15.98
N GLN A 124 18.94 -0.50 -14.67
CA GLN A 124 19.44 -1.73 -14.06
C GLN A 124 18.41 -2.84 -14.20
N ALA A 125 18.86 -4.09 -14.26
CA ALA A 125 17.96 -5.23 -14.35
C ALA A 125 17.20 -5.44 -13.03
N SER A 126 15.88 -5.65 -13.11
CA SER A 126 15.06 -6.09 -11.98
C SER A 126 15.15 -7.61 -11.77
N PRO A 127 15.00 -8.11 -10.54
CA PRO A 127 14.92 -7.34 -9.28
C PRO A 127 16.28 -6.77 -8.88
N LEU A 128 16.26 -5.63 -8.19
CA LEU A 128 17.47 -5.13 -7.51
C LEU A 128 17.77 -5.97 -6.26
N GLN A 129 18.90 -5.69 -5.61
CA GLN A 129 19.16 -6.18 -4.25
C GLN A 129 18.48 -5.26 -3.24
N GLY A 130 17.89 -5.80 -2.16
CA GLY A 130 17.19 -5.00 -1.15
C GLY A 130 16.15 -5.82 -0.38
N THR A 131 15.37 -5.14 0.46
CA THR A 131 14.23 -5.75 1.20
C THR A 131 12.87 -5.53 0.54
N CYS A 132 12.78 -4.60 -0.42
CA CYS A 132 11.58 -4.33 -1.21
C CYS A 132 11.85 -4.62 -2.70
N ASN A 133 12.57 -5.70 -2.98
CA ASN A 133 12.96 -6.07 -4.34
C ASN A 133 11.97 -7.02 -5.03
N ASP A 134 10.97 -7.50 -4.29
CA ASP A 134 9.84 -8.22 -4.86
C ASP A 134 8.88 -7.26 -5.58
N PRO A 135 8.29 -7.63 -6.73
CA PRO A 135 7.47 -6.71 -7.52
C PRO A 135 6.22 -6.20 -6.80
N ASP A 136 5.68 -6.95 -5.83
CA ASP A 136 4.48 -6.55 -5.07
C ASP A 136 4.74 -5.51 -3.99
N CYS A 137 6.02 -5.28 -3.66
CA CYS A 137 6.51 -4.17 -2.88
C CYS A 137 6.94 -3.03 -3.83
N ASP A 138 7.85 -3.32 -4.77
CA ASP A 138 8.50 -2.26 -5.54
C ASP A 138 7.57 -1.56 -6.54
N CYS A 139 6.77 -2.33 -7.29
CA CYS A 139 5.93 -1.75 -8.34
C CYS A 139 4.78 -0.91 -7.79
N VAL A 140 4.22 -1.28 -6.63
CA VAL A 140 3.13 -0.51 -6.01
C VAL A 140 3.64 0.82 -5.46
N GLU A 141 4.84 0.82 -4.88
CA GLU A 141 5.50 2.03 -4.35
C GLU A 141 5.87 3.01 -5.46
N PHE A 142 6.44 2.48 -6.55
CA PHE A 142 6.64 3.26 -7.77
C PHE A 142 5.32 3.87 -8.25
N TYR A 143 4.26 3.07 -8.34
CA TYR A 143 3.01 3.54 -8.92
C TYR A 143 2.30 4.57 -8.05
N ARG A 144 2.40 4.45 -6.72
CA ARG A 144 1.89 5.46 -5.79
C ARG A 144 2.55 6.81 -6.03
N GLN A 145 3.88 6.84 -6.14
CA GLN A 145 4.63 8.06 -6.46
C GLN A 145 4.30 8.58 -7.87
N ALA A 146 4.12 7.67 -8.83
CA ALA A 146 3.74 8.01 -10.20
C ALA A 146 2.37 8.68 -10.25
N ALA A 147 1.38 8.15 -9.53
CA ALA A 147 0.04 8.71 -9.43
C ALA A 147 0.05 10.10 -8.78
N THR A 148 0.77 10.28 -7.67
CA THR A 148 0.88 11.58 -7.00
C THR A 148 1.64 12.61 -7.83
N ALA A 149 2.69 12.21 -8.56
CA ALA A 149 3.38 13.09 -9.49
C ALA A 149 2.48 13.49 -10.67
N TYR A 150 1.73 12.54 -11.23
CA TYR A 150 0.80 12.77 -12.34
C TYR A 150 -0.37 13.70 -11.96
N MET A 151 -0.85 13.61 -10.72
CA MET A 151 -1.83 14.54 -10.15
C MET A 151 -1.24 15.92 -9.83
N ASN A 152 0.08 16.08 -9.92
CA ASN A 152 0.80 17.24 -9.43
C ASN A 152 0.55 17.50 -7.92
N TRP A 153 0.44 16.43 -7.14
CA TRP A 153 0.13 16.47 -5.72
C TRP A 153 1.41 16.45 -4.89
N VAL A 154 2.14 17.57 -4.93
CA VAL A 154 3.42 17.71 -4.22
C VAL A 154 3.38 18.95 -3.34
N GLY A 155 3.82 18.80 -2.09
CA GLY A 155 3.93 19.87 -1.10
C GLY A 155 2.76 19.97 -0.11
N ASP A 156 1.62 19.33 -0.40
CA ASP A 156 0.47 19.30 0.53
C ASP A 156 0.63 18.26 1.64
N LEU A 157 1.31 17.16 1.33
CA LEU A 157 1.57 16.04 2.22
C LEU A 157 3.05 15.65 2.13
N ASP A 158 3.59 15.16 3.24
CA ASP A 158 4.99 14.71 3.37
C ASP A 158 5.18 13.33 2.74
N PHE A 159 4.85 13.20 1.45
CA PHE A 159 5.08 11.99 0.70
C PHE A 159 6.59 11.71 0.59
N TRP A 160 6.99 10.48 0.91
CA TRP A 160 8.34 10.01 0.67
C TRP A 160 8.46 9.58 -0.77
N TYR A 161 9.14 10.41 -1.56
CA TYR A 161 9.51 10.11 -2.92
C TYR A 161 10.92 9.54 -2.96
N ALA A 162 11.16 8.60 -3.86
CA ALA A 162 12.49 8.20 -4.24
C ALA A 162 13.26 9.43 -4.77
N ASP A 163 14.57 9.48 -4.51
CA ASP A 163 15.39 10.67 -4.75
C ASP A 163 15.35 11.19 -6.19
N HIS A 164 15.21 10.26 -7.16
CA HIS A 164 15.24 10.56 -8.59
C HIS A 164 13.87 10.56 -9.26
N MET A 165 12.80 10.36 -8.48
CA MET A 165 11.43 10.37 -8.97
C MET A 165 10.97 11.83 -9.16
N PRO A 166 10.47 12.21 -10.35
CA PRO A 166 9.92 13.53 -10.57
C PRO A 166 8.80 13.87 -9.59
N ARG A 167 8.81 15.11 -9.08
CA ARG A 167 7.85 15.63 -8.09
C ARG A 167 6.89 16.66 -8.70
N ASN A 168 6.70 16.64 -10.00
CA ASN A 168 5.69 17.45 -10.68
C ASN A 168 5.24 16.74 -11.95
N LYS A 169 4.04 17.11 -12.43
CA LYS A 169 3.43 16.44 -13.58
C LYS A 169 4.25 16.60 -14.87
N ALA A 170 4.84 17.77 -15.09
CA ALA A 170 5.56 18.05 -16.34
C ALA A 170 6.79 17.15 -16.48
N ASP A 171 7.63 17.08 -15.45
CA ASP A 171 8.82 16.23 -15.44
C ASP A 171 8.46 14.75 -15.43
N PHE A 172 7.40 14.36 -14.70
CA PHE A 172 6.89 12.99 -14.71
C PHE A 172 6.46 12.55 -16.11
N VAL A 173 5.66 13.36 -16.81
CA VAL A 173 5.17 13.06 -18.18
C VAL A 173 6.32 12.96 -19.18
N MET A 174 7.41 13.71 -19.00
CA MET A 174 8.61 13.55 -19.83
C MET A 174 9.38 12.26 -19.52
N MET A 175 9.34 11.80 -18.27
CA MET A 175 10.04 10.59 -17.84
C MET A 175 9.32 9.31 -18.28
N VAL A 176 8.00 9.24 -18.16
CA VAL A 176 7.24 7.98 -18.32
C VAL A 176 6.89 7.63 -19.76
N SER A 177 6.55 6.36 -19.98
CA SER A 177 6.13 5.86 -21.29
C SER A 177 4.72 6.32 -21.63
N SER A 178 4.43 6.43 -22.93
CA SER A 178 3.07 6.69 -23.42
C SER A 178 2.07 5.59 -23.02
N GLU A 179 2.55 4.36 -22.79
CA GLU A 179 1.71 3.25 -22.33
C GLU A 179 1.20 3.51 -20.90
N LEU A 180 2.08 3.87 -19.95
CA LEU A 180 1.65 4.19 -18.58
C LEU A 180 0.76 5.44 -18.55
N LEU A 181 1.09 6.48 -19.33
CA LEU A 181 0.25 7.67 -19.43
C LEU A 181 -1.17 7.33 -19.90
N SER A 182 -1.29 6.49 -20.93
CA SER A 182 -2.59 6.02 -21.42
C SER A 182 -3.38 5.27 -20.33
N VAL A 183 -2.70 4.51 -19.47
CA VAL A 183 -3.33 3.86 -18.32
C VAL A 183 -3.83 4.88 -17.29
N MET A 184 -3.02 5.88 -16.95
CA MET A 184 -3.38 6.92 -15.96
C MET A 184 -4.55 7.80 -16.43
N GLU A 185 -4.62 8.07 -17.72
CA GLU A 185 -5.69 8.86 -18.36
C GLU A 185 -6.98 8.07 -18.59
N ASN A 186 -6.92 6.73 -18.52
CA ASN A 186 -8.06 5.90 -18.87
C ASN A 186 -9.14 5.93 -17.76
N PRO A 187 -10.34 6.45 -18.06
CA PRO A 187 -11.40 6.59 -17.07
C PRO A 187 -11.95 5.25 -16.57
N VAL A 188 -11.70 4.14 -17.26
CA VAL A 188 -12.17 2.81 -16.84
C VAL A 188 -11.65 2.38 -15.47
N TYR A 189 -10.50 2.93 -15.07
CA TYR A 189 -9.83 2.58 -13.82
C TYR A 189 -10.26 3.47 -12.64
N ASN A 190 -11.01 4.56 -12.88
CA ASN A 190 -11.44 5.51 -11.86
C ASN A 190 -10.28 6.05 -10.99
N GLN A 191 -9.12 6.27 -11.61
CA GLN A 191 -7.96 6.81 -10.91
C GLN A 191 -8.12 8.30 -10.64
N PRO A 192 -7.64 8.81 -9.50
CA PRO A 192 -7.70 10.22 -9.21
C PRO A 192 -6.86 11.01 -10.23
N GLN A 193 -7.44 12.08 -10.75
CA GLN A 193 -6.82 12.94 -11.78
C GLN A 193 -6.27 14.25 -11.21
N ALA A 194 -6.54 14.52 -9.94
CA ALA A 194 -6.14 15.72 -9.22
C ALA A 194 -6.05 15.41 -7.71
N PRO A 195 -5.34 16.22 -6.92
CA PRO A 195 -5.27 16.08 -5.47
C PRO A 195 -6.67 15.99 -4.85
N LEU A 196 -6.83 15.10 -3.86
CA LEU A 196 -8.07 15.04 -3.10
C LEU A 196 -8.27 16.37 -2.37
N SER A 197 -9.47 16.93 -2.49
CA SER A 197 -9.81 18.22 -1.89
C SER A 197 -11.25 18.23 -1.39
N GLY A 198 -11.54 19.15 -0.47
CA GLY A 198 -12.85 19.32 0.13
C GLY A 198 -13.02 18.63 1.49
N VAL A 199 -14.18 18.83 2.08
CA VAL A 199 -14.58 18.19 3.35
C VAL A 199 -15.47 16.99 3.01
N TYR A 200 -14.94 15.80 3.24
CA TYR A 200 -15.71 14.57 3.08
C TYR A 200 -16.57 14.37 4.33
N THR A 201 -17.81 14.86 4.28
CA THR A 201 -18.78 14.55 5.35
C THR A 201 -19.19 13.10 5.23
N TYR A 202 -19.10 12.36 6.32
CA TYR A 202 -19.66 11.01 6.44
C TYR A 202 -21.18 11.09 6.34
N THR A 203 -21.73 11.13 5.11
CA THR A 203 -23.15 10.87 4.88
C THR A 203 -23.34 9.37 4.87
N GLY A 204 -23.27 8.78 6.07
CA GLY A 204 -23.61 7.39 6.36
C GLY A 204 -23.48 6.46 5.17
N MET A 205 -22.25 6.17 4.72
CA MET A 205 -22.05 4.82 4.22
C MET A 205 -22.37 3.95 5.43
N THR A 206 -23.59 3.44 5.49
CA THR A 206 -23.87 2.23 6.24
C THR A 206 -22.88 1.23 5.69
N GLY A 207 -21.68 1.16 6.29
CA GLY A 207 -20.89 -0.04 6.28
C GLY A 207 -21.91 -1.10 6.56
N THR A 208 -22.06 -2.05 5.62
CA THR A 208 -23.02 -3.14 5.72
C THR A 208 -23.06 -3.50 7.18
N ASN A 209 -24.17 -3.24 7.89
CA ASN A 209 -24.26 -3.47 9.33
C ASN A 209 -23.67 -4.86 9.51
N LEU A 210 -22.42 -4.92 9.97
CA LEU A 210 -21.77 -6.17 10.23
C LEU A 210 -22.56 -6.57 11.44
N VAL A 211 -23.58 -7.39 11.22
CA VAL A 211 -24.09 -8.23 12.27
C VAL A 211 -22.85 -9.04 12.60
N ALA A 212 -22.06 -8.54 13.55
CA ALA A 212 -21.09 -9.34 14.24
C ALA A 212 -21.85 -10.63 14.55
N PRO A 213 -21.42 -11.80 14.04
CA PRO A 213 -22.03 -13.05 14.46
C PRO A 213 -22.07 -12.98 15.98
N THR A 214 -23.27 -13.15 16.55
CA THR A 214 -23.46 -13.10 18.00
C THR A 214 -22.68 -14.27 18.60
N LEU A 215 -21.37 -14.08 18.80
CA LEU A 215 -20.55 -15.00 19.55
C LEU A 215 -20.89 -14.74 21.01
N SER A 216 -21.39 -15.80 21.66
CA SER A 216 -21.69 -15.81 23.08
C SER A 216 -20.51 -15.25 23.87
N PRO A 217 -20.76 -14.56 25.01
CA PRO A 217 -19.69 -13.93 25.76
C PRO A 217 -18.63 -14.96 26.11
N VAL A 218 -17.40 -14.73 25.62
CA VAL A 218 -16.22 -15.39 26.17
C VAL A 218 -16.11 -14.87 27.60
N LYS A 219 -16.12 -15.79 28.57
CA LYS A 219 -15.90 -15.45 29.98
C LYS A 219 -14.59 -14.68 30.09
N GLU A 220 -14.65 -13.49 30.68
CA GLU A 220 -13.48 -12.80 31.18
C GLU A 220 -12.82 -13.71 32.22
N ASP A 221 -11.62 -14.19 31.92
CA ASP A 221 -10.71 -14.68 32.95
C ASP A 221 -10.07 -13.46 33.63
N GLU A 222 -10.08 -13.52 34.96
CA GLU A 222 -9.65 -12.51 35.93
C GLU A 222 -8.26 -11.87 35.66
N PRO A 223 -8.03 -10.64 36.13
CA PRO A 223 -6.84 -9.86 35.84
C PRO A 223 -5.57 -10.45 36.47
N SER A 224 -4.60 -10.80 35.63
CA SER A 224 -3.23 -11.13 36.05
C SER A 224 -2.47 -9.84 36.41
N SER A 225 -1.90 -9.84 37.60
CA SER A 225 -1.18 -8.74 38.24
C SER A 225 -0.03 -8.15 37.40
N SER A 226 -0.04 -6.83 37.23
CA SER A 226 1.04 -6.03 36.64
C SER A 226 2.37 -6.15 37.39
N PRO A 227 3.53 -6.16 36.70
CA PRO A 227 4.80 -5.78 37.29
C PRO A 227 5.04 -4.25 37.18
N THR A 228 5.69 -3.75 38.21
CA THR A 228 6.01 -2.36 38.53
C THR A 228 6.92 -1.68 37.49
N LEU A 229 6.57 -0.44 37.11
CA LEU A 229 7.42 0.46 36.32
C LEU A 229 8.66 0.89 37.13
N SER A 230 9.86 0.63 36.61
CA SER A 230 11.08 1.36 36.98
C SER A 230 11.41 2.39 35.90
N SER A 231 11.74 3.59 36.37
CA SER A 231 12.07 4.79 35.62
C SER A 231 13.29 4.62 34.70
N VAL A 232 13.15 5.02 33.44
CA VAL A 232 14.25 5.21 32.49
C VAL A 232 14.28 6.68 32.06
N LYS A 233 15.50 7.21 32.01
CA LYS A 233 15.87 8.60 31.79
C LYS A 233 15.62 9.03 30.34
N GLU A 234 15.38 10.32 30.18
CA GLU A 234 15.35 11.04 28.90
C GLU A 234 16.74 11.00 28.25
N ASP A 235 16.81 10.50 27.01
CA ASP A 235 17.92 10.71 26.08
C ASP A 235 17.36 11.23 24.75
N GLU A 236 18.19 12.01 24.03
CA GLU A 236 17.95 12.78 22.81
C GLU A 236 17.09 12.12 21.71
N PRO A 237 16.43 12.92 20.83
CA PRO A 237 15.63 12.38 19.74
C PRO A 237 16.50 11.62 18.72
N PRO A 238 16.10 10.41 18.30
CA PRO A 238 16.83 9.64 17.31
C PRO A 238 16.65 10.23 15.90
N SER A 239 17.67 10.03 15.05
CA SER A 239 17.63 10.30 13.62
C SER A 239 16.53 9.47 12.95
N VAL A 240 15.75 10.10 12.07
CA VAL A 240 14.70 9.46 11.27
C VAL A 240 15.36 8.47 10.30
N GLU A 241 15.32 7.17 10.64
CA GLU A 241 15.63 6.09 9.70
C GLU A 241 14.43 5.87 8.74
N PRO A 242 14.65 5.33 7.53
CA PRO A 242 13.55 4.95 6.64
C PRO A 242 12.65 3.92 7.32
N PHE A 243 11.33 4.11 7.23
CA PHE A 243 10.36 3.15 7.75
C PHE A 243 10.50 1.82 6.99
N PRO A 244 10.65 0.68 7.68
CA PRO A 244 10.62 -0.62 7.04
C PRO A 244 9.23 -0.88 6.49
N SER A 245 9.12 -1.36 5.24
CA SER A 245 7.82 -1.78 4.70
C SER A 245 7.14 -2.79 5.63
N PRO A 246 5.81 -2.74 5.78
CA PRO A 246 5.07 -3.70 6.59
C PRO A 246 5.40 -5.13 6.15
N LYS A 247 5.89 -5.96 7.06
CA LYS A 247 6.10 -7.39 6.81
C LYS A 247 4.75 -8.06 6.58
N LYS A 248 4.32 -8.16 5.32
CA LYS A 248 3.15 -8.91 4.88
C LYS A 248 3.23 -10.36 5.37
N LYS A 249 2.26 -10.80 6.17
CA LYS A 249 1.93 -12.24 6.27
C LYS A 249 1.13 -12.61 5.03
N SER A 250 1.80 -12.93 3.92
CA SER A 250 1.13 -13.48 2.75
C SER A 250 0.57 -14.88 3.06
N LYS A 251 -0.72 -14.98 3.36
CA LYS A 251 -1.43 -16.27 3.28
C LYS A 251 -1.80 -16.50 1.82
N ALA A 252 -1.14 -17.46 1.19
CA ALA A 252 -1.55 -17.96 -0.12
C ALA A 252 -3.04 -18.37 -0.09
N PRO A 253 -3.82 -18.13 -1.16
CA PRO A 253 -5.21 -18.54 -1.22
C PRO A 253 -5.33 -20.06 -1.04
N LYS A 254 -6.13 -20.49 -0.06
CA LYS A 254 -6.45 -21.91 0.13
C LYS A 254 -7.24 -22.40 -1.08
N SER A 255 -6.63 -23.27 -1.87
CA SER A 255 -7.28 -23.97 -2.98
C SER A 255 -8.48 -24.79 -2.48
N PRO A 256 -9.67 -24.71 -3.11
CA PRO A 256 -10.82 -25.49 -2.70
C PRO A 256 -10.65 -26.94 -3.13
N ASN A 257 -10.41 -27.81 -2.16
CA ASN A 257 -10.65 -29.26 -2.16
C ASN A 257 -10.83 -29.95 -3.52
N GLY A 258 -9.73 -30.48 -4.07
CA GLY A 258 -9.76 -31.58 -5.01
C GLY A 258 -10.31 -32.83 -4.35
N LYS A 259 -11.59 -33.14 -4.60
CA LYS A 259 -12.15 -34.47 -4.35
C LYS A 259 -11.47 -35.46 -5.30
N LYS A 260 -10.78 -36.44 -4.71
CA LYS A 260 -10.29 -37.67 -5.34
C LYS A 260 -11.41 -38.35 -6.14
N GLU A 261 -11.12 -38.75 -7.37
CA GLU A 261 -11.59 -40.04 -7.87
C GLU A 261 -10.40 -40.87 -8.32
N LYS A 262 -10.24 -42.01 -7.64
CA LYS A 262 -9.47 -43.15 -8.12
C LYS A 262 -10.30 -43.82 -9.21
N LYS A 263 -9.72 -43.99 -10.40
CA LYS A 263 -9.85 -45.22 -11.18
C LYS A 263 -8.66 -45.36 -12.11
#